data_AF-X1J2I2-F1
#
_entry.id   AF-X1J2I2-F1
#
_cell.length_a   1.000
_cell.length_b   1.000
_cell.length_c   1.000
_cell.angle_alpha   90.00
_cell.angle_beta   90.00
_cell.angle_gamma   90.00
#
_symmetry.space_group_name_H-M   'P 1'
#
loop_
_entity.id
_entity.type
_entity.pdbx_description
1 polymer ?
#
loop_
_entity_poly.entity_id
_entity_poly.type
_entity_poly.pdbx_seq_one_letter_code
_entity_poly.pdbx_strand_id
1 'polypeptide(L)'
;MKSLETMTSDERNLLLYFETCAVDYGGKVDNRRMNKEDIYMAEEWDKEGFVKFGRIKFRSIIKSISPLKRSRKNTHWCELSDEAWDLAHKERRARCRRIMSRQTIDKTCER
;
A
#
# COMPACT_ATOMS: atom_id res chain seq x y z
N MET A 1 -2.01 4.16 19.86
CA MET A 1 -3.00 3.91 18.80
C MET A 1 -2.77 4.95 17.72
N LYS A 2 -2.51 4.53 16.47
CA LYS A 2 -2.12 5.46 15.39
C LYS A 2 -3.37 6.20 14.89
N SER A 3 -3.21 7.45 14.46
CA SER A 3 -4.28 8.24 13.85
C SER A 3 -3.78 8.96 12.59
N LEU A 4 -4.68 9.34 11.68
CA LEU A 4 -4.29 10.03 10.44
C LEU A 4 -3.63 11.40 10.66
N GLU A 5 -3.90 12.03 11.80
CA GLU A 5 -3.34 13.34 12.16
C GLU A 5 -1.90 13.20 12.66
N THR A 6 -1.60 12.11 13.35
CA THR A 6 -0.26 11.80 13.86
C THR A 6 0.65 11.17 12.81
N MET A 7 0.09 10.62 11.72
CA MET A 7 0.88 10.00 10.66
C MET A 7 1.52 11.04 9.74
N THR A 8 2.78 10.79 9.40
CA THR A 8 3.50 11.59 8.40
C THR A 8 2.91 11.41 6.99
N SER A 9 3.35 12.22 6.03
CA SER A 9 2.97 12.01 4.63
C SER A 9 3.45 10.66 4.09
N ASP A 10 4.66 10.24 4.47
CA ASP A 10 5.27 9.02 3.97
C ASP A 10 4.58 7.79 4.56
N GLU A 11 4.28 7.81 5.87
CA GLU A 11 3.44 6.78 6.50
C GLU A 11 2.08 6.66 5.82
N ARG A 12 1.41 7.77 5.50
CA ARG A 12 0.12 7.72 4.77
C ARG A 12 0.26 7.15 3.37
N ASN A 13 1.32 7.51 2.64
CA ASN A 13 1.58 6.97 1.31
C ASN A 13 1.88 5.47 1.35
N LEU A 14 2.70 5.02 2.31
CA LEU A 14 3.02 3.61 2.52
C LEU A 14 1.77 2.80 2.88
N LEU A 15 0.92 3.32 3.78
CA LEU A 15 -0.33 2.67 4.16
C LEU A 15 -1.25 2.48 2.95
N LEU A 16 -1.41 3.52 2.11
CA LEU A 16 -2.21 3.43 0.88
C LEU A 16 -1.61 2.45 -0.13
N TYR A 17 -0.28 2.37 -0.21
CA TYR A 17 0.40 1.41 -1.07
C TYR A 17 0.16 -0.02 -0.59
N PHE A 18 0.31 -0.29 0.70
CA PHE A 18 0.06 -1.61 1.29
C PHE A 18 -1.38 -2.06 1.14
N GLU A 19 -2.37 -1.18 1.34
CA GLU A 19 -3.75 -1.59 1.14
C GLU A 19 -4.04 -1.89 -0.34
N THR A 20 -3.44 -1.14 -1.27
CA THR A 20 -3.50 -1.46 -2.72
C THR A 20 -2.87 -2.82 -3.01
N CYS A 21 -1.72 -3.13 -2.42
CA CYS A 21 -1.11 -4.46 -2.49
C CYS A 21 -2.01 -5.55 -1.92
N ALA A 22 -2.69 -5.30 -0.81
CA ALA A 22 -3.62 -6.24 -0.20
C ALA A 22 -4.82 -6.53 -1.10
N VAL A 23 -5.50 -5.49 -1.61
CA VAL A 23 -6.69 -5.62 -2.47
C VAL A 23 -6.35 -6.22 -3.83
N ASP A 24 -5.41 -5.62 -4.56
CA ASP A 24 -5.24 -5.91 -5.99
C ASP A 24 -4.21 -7.00 -6.26
N TYR A 25 -3.31 -7.25 -5.30
CA TYR A 25 -2.17 -8.13 -5.47
C TYR A 25 -2.10 -9.24 -4.43
N GLY A 26 -3.15 -9.44 -3.61
CA GLY A 26 -3.20 -10.47 -2.58
C GLY A 26 -2.06 -10.33 -1.57
N GLY A 27 -1.77 -9.11 -1.16
CA GLY A 27 -0.73 -8.77 -0.19
C GLY A 27 0.69 -8.74 -0.74
N LYS A 28 0.91 -9.05 -2.03
CA LYS A 28 2.27 -9.12 -2.61
C LYS A 28 2.84 -7.71 -2.86
N VAL A 29 4.04 -7.46 -2.35
CA VAL A 29 4.72 -6.15 -2.37
C VAL A 29 5.97 -6.18 -3.27
N ASP A 30 6.09 -5.16 -4.14
CA ASP A 30 7.27 -4.92 -4.97
C ASP A 30 8.25 -3.97 -4.25
N ASN A 31 9.38 -4.52 -3.80
CA ASN A 31 10.40 -3.76 -3.08
C ASN A 31 11.02 -2.61 -3.89
N ARG A 32 10.96 -2.66 -5.23
CA ARG A 32 11.50 -1.58 -6.07
C ARG A 32 10.67 -0.29 -6.00
N ARG A 33 9.46 -0.38 -5.44
CA ARG A 33 8.57 0.76 -5.18
C ARG A 33 8.70 1.30 -3.76
N MET A 34 9.56 0.70 -2.95
CA MET A 34 9.82 1.11 -1.57
C MET A 34 11.25 1.65 -1.49
N ASN A 35 11.41 2.79 -0.81
CA ASN A 35 12.71 3.27 -0.41
C ASN A 35 13.15 2.58 0.91
N LYS A 36 14.35 2.91 1.42
CA LYS A 36 14.86 2.31 2.66
C LYS A 36 14.00 2.64 3.88
N GLU A 37 13.49 3.86 3.94
CA GLU A 37 12.65 4.33 5.06
C GLU A 37 11.30 3.63 5.06
N ASP A 38 10.73 3.35 3.88
CA ASP A 38 9.49 2.58 3.75
C ASP A 38 9.64 1.16 4.32
N ILE A 39 10.81 0.53 4.11
CA ILE A 39 11.10 -0.79 4.66
C ILE A 39 11.21 -0.72 6.18
N TYR A 40 11.94 0.28 6.70
CA TYR A 40 12.08 0.48 8.15
C TYR A 40 10.71 0.71 8.82
N MET A 41 9.87 1.58 8.24
CA MET A 41 8.51 1.82 8.73
C MET A 41 7.67 0.54 8.73
N ALA A 42 7.76 -0.28 7.67
CA ALA A 42 7.02 -1.53 7.58
C ALA A 42 7.48 -2.56 8.62
N GLU A 43 8.79 -2.64 8.91
CA GLU A 43 9.34 -3.50 9.95
C GLU A 43 8.90 -3.03 11.36
N GLU A 44 8.85 -1.73 11.62
CA GLU A 44 8.32 -1.21 12.89
C GLU A 44 6.83 -1.48 13.04
N TRP A 45 6.03 -1.28 11.97
CA TRP A 45 4.60 -1.60 11.99
C TRP A 45 4.31 -3.10 12.20
N ASP A 46 5.20 -3.98 11.75
CA ASP A 46 5.15 -5.42 12.03
C ASP A 46 5.37 -5.72 13.51
N LYS A 47 6.38 -5.11 14.12
CA LYS A 47 6.63 -5.22 15.57
C LYS A 47 5.47 -4.68 16.40
N GLU A 48 4.85 -3.60 15.95
CA GLU A 48 3.68 -2.97 16.60
C GLU A 48 2.38 -3.76 16.38
N GLY A 49 2.36 -4.73 15.46
CA GLY A 49 1.15 -5.47 15.07
C GLY A 49 0.16 -4.66 14.22
N PHE A 50 0.57 -3.47 13.75
CA PHE A 50 -0.25 -2.60 12.91
C PHE A 50 -0.41 -3.17 11.49
N VAL A 51 0.66 -3.73 10.92
CA VAL A 51 0.66 -4.44 9.64
C VAL A 51 1.61 -5.60 9.79
N LYS A 52 1.24 -6.81 9.35
CA LYS A 52 2.24 -7.88 9.20
C LYS A 52 3.04 -7.68 7.93
N PHE A 53 4.35 -7.76 7.99
CA PHE A 53 5.23 -7.53 6.84
C PHE A 53 6.39 -8.53 6.81
N GLY A 54 6.74 -9.03 5.63
CA GLY A 54 7.85 -9.97 5.55
C GLY A 54 8.31 -10.32 4.15
N ARG A 55 9.39 -11.11 4.08
CA ARG A 55 9.96 -11.58 2.81
C ARG A 55 9.24 -12.82 2.29
N ILE A 56 9.06 -12.90 0.98
CA ILE A 56 8.58 -14.10 0.31
C ILE A 56 9.76 -15.06 0.11
N LYS A 57 9.57 -16.35 0.43
CA LYS A 57 10.57 -17.39 0.17
C LYS A 57 10.93 -17.43 -1.31
N PHE A 58 12.23 -17.44 -1.63
CA PHE A 58 12.75 -17.40 -3.00
C PHE A 58 12.12 -18.46 -3.93
N ARG A 59 11.90 -19.68 -3.42
CA ARG A 59 11.25 -20.77 -4.18
C ARG A 59 9.83 -20.42 -4.62
N SER A 60 9.08 -19.67 -3.81
CA SER A 60 7.73 -19.21 -4.16
C SER A 60 7.77 -18.10 -5.21
N ILE A 61 8.80 -17.24 -5.15
CA ILE A 61 9.03 -16.20 -6.16
C ILE A 61 9.29 -16.85 -7.53
N ILE A 62 10.19 -17.83 -7.62
CA ILE A 62 10.51 -18.51 -8.89
C ILE A 62 9.28 -19.16 -9.52
N LYS A 63 8.45 -19.86 -8.73
CA LYS A 63 7.22 -20.50 -9.22
C LYS A 63 6.24 -19.51 -9.85
N SER A 64 6.27 -18.24 -9.42
CA SER A 64 5.39 -17.19 -9.94
C SER A 64 5.93 -16.50 -11.20
N ILE A 65 7.18 -16.78 -11.61
CA ILE A 65 7.80 -16.18 -12.80
C ILE A 65 7.30 -16.94 -14.03
N SER A 66 6.37 -16.34 -14.76
CA SER A 66 6.09 -16.75 -16.13
C SER A 66 7.28 -16.36 -17.03
N PRO A 67 7.73 -17.23 -17.96
CA PRO A 67 8.77 -16.91 -18.93
C PRO A 67 8.49 -15.62 -19.74
N LEU A 68 7.20 -15.30 -19.92
CA LEU A 68 6.73 -14.11 -20.64
C LEU A 68 6.62 -12.84 -19.76
N LYS A 69 6.63 -12.96 -18.42
CA LYS A 69 6.50 -11.82 -17.49
C LYS A 69 7.80 -11.60 -16.72
N ARG A 70 8.81 -11.09 -17.42
CA ARG A 70 10.17 -10.86 -16.88
C ARG A 70 10.29 -9.82 -15.74
N SER A 71 9.25 -9.08 -15.35
CA SER A 71 9.46 -7.75 -14.75
C SER A 71 8.80 -7.43 -13.41
N ARG A 72 8.11 -8.36 -12.71
CA ARG A 72 7.54 -8.05 -11.38
C ARG A 72 7.82 -9.14 -10.37
N LYS A 73 8.99 -9.04 -9.73
CA LYS A 73 9.31 -9.90 -8.58
C LYS A 73 8.79 -9.21 -7.33
N ASN A 74 7.59 -9.57 -6.93
CA ASN A 74 7.12 -9.24 -5.59
C ASN A 74 7.99 -10.05 -4.62
N THR A 75 8.81 -9.36 -3.84
CA THR A 75 9.79 -9.97 -2.95
C THR A 75 9.34 -9.97 -1.49
N HIS A 76 8.33 -9.16 -1.17
CA HIS A 76 7.74 -9.05 0.16
C HIS A 76 6.24 -9.27 0.11
N TRP A 77 5.65 -9.44 1.28
CA TRP A 77 4.21 -9.54 1.49
C TRP A 77 3.81 -8.65 2.65
N CYS A 78 2.54 -8.24 2.66
CA CYS A 78 1.93 -7.50 3.75
C CYS A 78 0.50 -8.00 4.03
N GLU A 79 0.07 -7.89 5.29
CA GLU A 79 -1.32 -8.06 5.72
C GLU A 79 -1.67 -6.94 6.69
N LEU A 80 -2.75 -6.20 6.41
CA LEU A 80 -3.19 -5.10 7.27
C LEU A 80 -3.99 -5.65 8.44
N SER A 81 -3.77 -5.08 9.64
CA SER A 81 -4.72 -5.23 10.75
C SER A 81 -6.03 -4.48 10.45
N ASP A 82 -7.07 -4.73 11.25
CA ASP A 82 -8.33 -3.99 11.16
C ASP A 82 -8.13 -2.48 11.39
N GLU A 83 -7.26 -2.10 12.33
CA GLU A 83 -6.90 -0.69 12.58
C GLU A 83 -6.26 -0.05 11.34
N ALA A 84 -5.34 -0.77 10.68
CA ALA A 84 -4.70 -0.30 9.47
C ALA A 84 -5.69 -0.17 8.31
N TRP A 85 -6.62 -1.11 8.16
CA TRP A 85 -7.70 -1.03 7.16
C TRP A 85 -8.57 0.21 7.35
N ASP A 86 -9.01 0.47 8.57
CA ASP A 86 -9.85 1.61 8.89
C ASP A 86 -9.14 2.94 8.59
N LEU A 87 -7.86 3.05 8.95
CA LEU A 87 -7.06 4.25 8.66
C LEU A 87 -6.81 4.41 7.16
N ALA A 88 -6.48 3.32 6.45
CA ALA A 88 -6.26 3.35 5.00
C ALA A 88 -7.51 3.83 4.26
N HIS A 89 -8.68 3.32 4.65
CA HIS A 89 -9.94 3.73 4.05
C HIS A 89 -10.28 5.19 4.35
N LYS A 90 -10.08 5.65 5.60
CA LYS A 90 -10.26 7.06 5.97
C LYS A 90 -9.35 7.97 5.14
N GLU A 91 -8.08 7.59 4.95
CA GLU A 91 -7.12 8.36 4.15
C GLU A 91 -7.47 8.35 2.66
N ARG A 92 -7.91 7.22 2.10
CA ARG A 92 -8.40 7.17 0.71
C ARG A 92 -9.52 8.18 0.47
N ARG A 93 -10.50 8.25 1.37
CA ARG A 93 -11.60 9.23 1.27
C ARG A 93 -11.08 10.66 1.39
N ALA A 94 -10.19 10.93 2.34
CA ALA A 94 -9.60 12.26 2.52
C ALA A 94 -8.79 12.68 1.27
N ARG A 95 -7.96 11.79 0.73
CA ARG A 95 -7.19 12.01 -0.49
C ARG A 95 -8.08 12.25 -1.70
N CYS A 96 -9.14 11.45 -1.86
CA CYS A 96 -10.13 11.63 -2.91
C CYS A 96 -10.76 13.02 -2.87
N ARG A 97 -11.20 13.48 -1.69
CA ARG A 97 -11.75 14.85 -1.51
C ARG A 97 -10.75 15.94 -1.92
N ARG A 98 -9.48 15.82 -1.50
CA ARG A 98 -8.41 16.77 -1.87
C ARG A 98 -8.12 16.81 -3.37
N ILE A 99 -8.25 15.67 -4.07
CA ILE A 99 -8.07 15.60 -5.52
C ILE A 99 -9.28 16.19 -6.24
N MET A 100 -10.49 15.79 -5.83
CA MET A 100 -11.74 16.27 -6.43
C MET A 100 -11.93 17.78 -6.26
N SER A 101 -11.50 18.37 -5.15
CA SER A 101 -11.58 19.83 -4.96
C SER A 101 -10.69 20.64 -5.91
N ARG A 102 -9.72 20.00 -6.56
CA ARG A 102 -8.81 20.60 -7.55
C ARG A 102 -9.17 20.22 -8.98
N GLN A 103 -10.27 19.49 -9.17
CA GLN A 103 -10.67 19.00 -10.47
C GLN A 103 -11.21 20.14 -11.34
N THR A 104 -10.69 20.27 -12.56
CA THR A 104 -11.07 21.29 -13.54
C THR A 104 -11.97 20.75 -14.66
N ILE A 105 -12.46 19.53 -14.50
CA ILE A 105 -13.28 18.85 -15.51
C ILE A 105 -14.70 19.40 -15.44
N ASP A 106 -15.24 19.82 -16.59
CA ASP A 106 -16.66 20.12 -16.75
C ASP A 106 -17.48 18.83 -16.65
N LYS A 107 -18.43 18.81 -15.71
CA LYS A 107 -19.27 17.64 -15.40
C LYS A 107 -20.63 17.72 -16.07
N THR A 108 -20.88 18.76 -16.84
CA THR A 108 -22.11 18.88 -17.61
C THR A 108 -22.00 18.04 -18.88
N CYS A 109 -22.96 17.14 -19.08
CA CYS A 109 -23.22 16.56 -20.38
C CYS A 109 -24.62 17.03 -20.76
N GLU A 110 -24.71 17.87 -21.80
CA GLU A 110 -25.98 18.11 -22.46
C GLU A 110 -26.44 16.77 -23.05
N ARG A 111 -27.60 16.29 -22.59
CA ARG A 111 -28.25 15.08 -23.09
C ARG A 111 -29.31 15.45 -24.10
#